data_AF-A0A933X8M1-F1
#
_entry.id   AF-A0A933X8M1-F1
#
_cell.length_a   1.000
_cell.length_b   1.000
_cell.length_c   1.000
_cell.angle_alpha   90.00
_cell.angle_beta   90.00
_cell.angle_gamma   90.00
#
_symmetry.space_group_name_H-M   'P 1'
#
loop_
_entity.id
_entity.type
_entity.pdbx_description
1 polymer ?
#
loop_
_entity_poly.entity_id
_entity_poly.type
_entity_poly.pdbx_seq_one_letter_code
_entity_poly.pdbx_strand_id
1 'polypeptide(L)'
;MKLGNTLRLGLVLPSLLSVHWLWGLSTLGAEPGTRARYLLLTAQPNTPPPAVAVDFITGPMEKLNGATWHWWQLELRSAAAQSNAPLCVVRGLTSADPLAGRAGKLEFARYLLRLPDLGETLDYRDRHSGRALLPGWKNFEQLFVPRPAESSQVQRGVPETCEFLGHVLTLIHVGSNEVWKPWTDAKTLVLDRELLVGTGRPFKDKEGRRLPQQPQRTDYTYVPFEPADYRVMIDAGLNLFVVKPDQEPWVRTEPVFYLRGAGGQPSLRYPADLYRANYLGPVMFMDEPSILMVGDKLIHNTLRYFSDAAALIETRTRHTYLGEGSYGAFALEKALRGQGANFGDMRLMQWDYPSWETLYDTTFYQMKGGGNGLVHEGRYQLADFDKAVERFTGQPRRHTAREMLQYHYAFLRGGTRPFGKFWGTAIYGQCDTNLAPEAVTLAYDLGARYVWFWTSDHDHHVPWPEQLALARTLQRHTAAHPRPSVFGPPPVLDTAIVIPNGYFLSLDNLWWVRVLDKEGKNEASQNYRRLMQRALRAVHECFDRQENFDITVDDGREITGYRRVVRVRDGE
;
A
#
# COMPACT_ATOMS: atom_id res chain seq x y z
N MET A 1 3.34 8.94 88.58
CA MET A 1 2.85 7.82 89.42
C MET A 1 2.24 6.79 88.45
N LYS A 2 2.66 5.51 88.37
CA LYS A 2 2.42 4.38 89.33
C LYS A 2 0.93 4.29 89.71
N LEU A 3 0.13 3.21 89.57
CA LEU A 3 0.21 1.81 89.06
C LEU A 3 -1.20 1.45 88.47
N GLY A 4 -1.54 0.29 87.89
CA GLY A 4 -0.80 -0.92 87.46
C GLY A 4 -1.65 -2.23 87.55
N ASN A 5 -1.38 -3.20 86.66
CA ASN A 5 -1.74 -4.64 86.69
C ASN A 5 -3.20 -5.17 86.48
N THR A 6 -3.36 -5.89 85.36
CA THR A 6 -4.00 -7.23 85.16
C THR A 6 -5.41 -7.58 85.67
N LEU A 7 -6.24 -8.15 84.77
CA LEU A 7 -6.44 -9.62 84.71
C LEU A 7 -7.04 -10.11 83.37
N ARG A 8 -6.80 -11.40 83.04
CA ARG A 8 -7.33 -12.12 81.87
C ARG A 8 -8.68 -12.77 82.19
N LEU A 9 -9.58 -12.83 81.20
CA LEU A 9 -10.43 -14.00 80.98
C LEU A 9 -10.35 -14.40 79.51
N GLY A 10 -10.23 -15.70 79.23
CA GLY A 10 -10.22 -16.23 77.87
C GLY A 10 -11.55 -16.91 77.55
N LEU A 11 -11.94 -16.90 76.28
CA LEU A 11 -12.88 -17.86 75.73
C LEU A 11 -12.32 -18.43 74.43
N VAL A 12 -12.51 -19.74 74.25
CA VAL A 12 -12.03 -20.51 73.09
C VAL A 12 -13.07 -20.41 71.98
N LEU A 13 -12.62 -20.12 70.75
CA LEU A 13 -13.41 -20.25 69.52
C LEU A 13 -12.73 -21.28 68.61
N PRO A 14 -13.45 -22.30 68.11
CA PRO A 14 -12.84 -23.38 67.33
C PRO A 14 -12.51 -22.95 65.90
N SER A 15 -11.51 -23.64 65.35
CA SER A 15 -11.00 -23.52 63.99
C SER A 15 -12.09 -23.69 62.93
N LEU A 16 -12.34 -22.64 62.13
CA LEU A 16 -13.02 -22.76 60.85
C LEU A 16 -12.02 -23.19 59.77
N LEU A 17 -12.27 -24.35 59.17
CA LEU A 17 -11.54 -24.86 58.00
C LEU A 17 -11.65 -23.86 56.85
N SER A 18 -10.53 -23.27 56.45
CA SER A 18 -10.44 -22.48 55.22
C SER A 18 -10.55 -23.40 54.01
N VAL A 19 -11.76 -23.56 53.47
CA VAL A 19 -11.97 -24.16 52.15
C VAL A 19 -11.43 -23.19 51.11
N HIS A 20 -10.18 -23.38 50.70
CA HIS A 20 -9.63 -22.72 49.53
C HIS A 20 -10.35 -23.21 48.28
N TRP A 21 -11.39 -22.48 47.88
CA TRP A 21 -11.90 -22.53 46.52
C TRP A 21 -10.81 -22.00 45.59
N LEU A 22 -10.04 -22.94 45.04
CA LEU A 22 -9.18 -22.72 43.88
C LEU A 22 -10.06 -22.29 42.71
N TRP A 23 -10.28 -20.98 42.57
CA TRP A 23 -10.66 -20.36 41.32
C TRP A 23 -9.48 -20.47 40.36
N GLY A 24 -9.33 -21.66 39.77
CA GLY A 24 -8.52 -21.83 38.58
C GLY A 24 -9.12 -20.96 37.48
N LEU A 25 -8.47 -19.84 37.15
CA LEU A 25 -8.71 -19.10 35.92
C LEU A 25 -8.25 -19.95 34.73
N SER A 26 -9.03 -20.99 34.43
CA SER A 26 -8.90 -21.77 33.20
C SER A 26 -9.40 -20.92 32.04
N THR A 27 -8.55 -20.02 31.56
CA THR A 27 -8.71 -19.37 30.24
C THR A 27 -8.43 -20.38 29.13
N LEU A 28 -9.21 -21.46 29.11
CA LEU A 28 -9.29 -22.37 27.99
C LEU A 28 -10.19 -21.70 26.95
N GLY A 29 -9.63 -21.45 25.77
CA GLY A 29 -10.40 -20.99 24.62
C GLY A 29 -11.41 -22.07 24.19
N ALA A 30 -12.26 -21.72 23.23
CA ALA A 30 -13.22 -22.67 22.69
C ALA A 30 -12.53 -23.93 22.14
N GLU A 31 -13.13 -25.10 22.38
CA GLU A 31 -12.61 -26.36 21.86
C GLU A 31 -12.82 -26.46 20.33
N PRO A 32 -11.94 -27.15 19.57
CA PRO A 32 -12.14 -27.42 18.15
C PRO A 32 -13.52 -28.04 17.87
N GLY A 33 -14.23 -27.51 16.88
CA GLY A 33 -15.62 -27.89 16.58
C GLY A 33 -16.68 -27.11 17.38
N THR A 34 -16.30 -26.10 18.16
CA THR A 34 -17.26 -25.12 18.70
C THR A 34 -17.75 -24.18 17.60
N ARG A 35 -19.08 -24.06 17.42
CA ARG A 35 -19.73 -23.06 16.54
C ARG A 35 -20.45 -22.02 17.40
N ALA A 36 -19.90 -20.81 17.45
CA ALA A 36 -20.54 -19.63 18.03
C ALA A 36 -21.38 -18.92 16.96
N ARG A 37 -22.64 -18.61 17.26
CA ARG A 37 -23.48 -17.75 16.40
C ARG A 37 -23.77 -16.43 17.08
N TYR A 38 -23.55 -15.37 16.32
CA TYR A 38 -23.83 -14.01 16.70
C TYR A 38 -24.88 -13.37 15.78
N LEU A 39 -25.59 -12.37 16.31
CA LEU A 39 -26.28 -11.35 15.52
C LEU A 39 -25.43 -10.08 15.47
N LEU A 40 -25.46 -9.33 14.36
CA LEU A 40 -24.90 -7.98 14.33
C LEU A 40 -25.89 -6.97 14.92
N LEU A 41 -25.42 -6.24 15.93
CA LEU A 41 -26.01 -5.00 16.40
C LEU A 41 -25.40 -3.84 15.60
N THR A 42 -26.25 -3.10 14.88
CA THR A 42 -25.81 -1.92 14.13
C THR A 42 -25.36 -0.82 15.08
N ALA A 43 -24.24 -0.18 14.76
CA ALA A 43 -23.75 1.02 15.44
C ALA A 43 -24.42 2.30 14.90
N GLN A 44 -25.10 2.23 13.75
CA GLN A 44 -25.77 3.36 13.12
C GLN A 44 -27.30 3.22 13.31
N PRO A 45 -27.97 4.17 14.02
CA PRO A 45 -29.41 4.11 14.26
C PRO A 45 -30.24 3.92 12.99
N ASN A 46 -31.27 3.08 13.08
CA ASN A 46 -32.24 2.78 12.00
C ASN A 46 -31.62 2.31 10.67
N THR A 47 -30.35 1.90 10.66
CA THR A 47 -29.62 1.50 9.45
C THR A 47 -29.19 0.04 9.59
N PRO A 48 -29.53 -0.86 8.65
CA PRO A 48 -29.19 -2.28 8.76
C PRO A 48 -27.67 -2.50 8.73
N PRO A 49 -27.14 -3.51 9.45
CA PRO A 49 -25.73 -3.90 9.40
C PRO A 49 -25.35 -4.58 8.05
N PRO A 50 -24.05 -4.71 7.71
CA PRO A 50 -23.54 -5.36 6.50
C PRO A 50 -23.85 -6.86 6.39
N ALA A 51 -24.16 -7.50 7.51
CA ALA A 51 -24.63 -8.87 7.61
C ALA A 51 -25.59 -8.95 8.81
N VAL A 52 -26.56 -9.87 8.79
CA VAL A 52 -27.53 -10.04 9.89
C VAL A 52 -26.96 -10.96 10.98
N ALA A 53 -26.24 -12.00 10.58
CA ALA A 53 -25.65 -12.97 11.49
C ALA A 53 -24.23 -13.35 11.07
N VAL A 54 -23.44 -13.77 12.06
CA VAL A 54 -22.07 -14.24 11.90
C VAL A 54 -21.93 -15.57 12.64
N ASP A 55 -21.48 -16.61 11.95
CA ASP A 55 -21.01 -17.84 12.60
C ASP A 55 -19.48 -17.82 12.68
N PHE A 56 -18.95 -18.05 13.88
CA PHE A 56 -17.53 -18.31 14.10
C PHE A 56 -17.35 -19.76 14.54
N ILE A 57 -16.49 -20.50 13.84
CA ILE A 57 -16.22 -21.91 14.10
C ILE A 57 -14.75 -22.07 14.45
N THR A 58 -14.50 -22.63 15.63
CA THR A 58 -13.14 -22.94 16.10
C THR A 58 -12.65 -24.20 15.40
N GLY A 59 -11.51 -24.13 14.72
CA GLY A 59 -10.90 -25.24 14.01
C GLY A 59 -9.83 -25.97 14.84
N PRO A 60 -9.18 -26.98 14.25
CA PRO A 60 -8.08 -27.69 14.89
C PRO A 60 -6.83 -26.81 15.05
N MET A 61 -5.95 -27.20 15.96
CA MET A 61 -4.61 -26.63 16.05
C MET A 61 -3.65 -27.32 15.06
N GLU A 62 -2.73 -26.56 14.48
CA GLU A 62 -1.70 -27.04 13.55
C GLU A 62 -0.31 -26.62 14.06
N LYS A 63 0.69 -27.51 13.96
CA LYS A 63 2.08 -27.17 14.32
C LYS A 63 2.86 -26.81 13.07
N LEU A 64 3.35 -25.56 12.99
CA LEU A 64 4.20 -25.07 11.92
C LEU A 64 5.48 -24.51 12.52
N ASN A 65 6.63 -25.02 12.07
CA ASN A 65 7.97 -24.62 12.53
C ASN A 65 8.12 -24.63 14.07
N GLY A 66 7.51 -25.60 14.75
CA GLY A 66 7.51 -25.75 16.21
C GLY A 66 6.49 -24.87 16.95
N ALA A 67 5.94 -23.83 16.32
CA ALA A 67 4.87 -23.01 16.88
C ALA A 67 3.49 -23.67 16.68
N THR A 68 2.56 -23.41 17.61
CA THR A 68 1.16 -23.83 17.49
C THR A 68 0.35 -22.71 16.85
N TRP A 69 -0.49 -23.08 15.88
CA TRP A 69 -1.37 -22.18 15.13
C TRP A 69 -2.81 -22.67 15.25
N HIS A 70 -3.76 -21.74 15.18
CA HIS A 70 -5.18 -21.99 15.42
C HIS A 70 -5.97 -21.77 14.13
N TRP A 71 -6.64 -22.81 13.63
CA TRP A 71 -7.62 -22.63 12.57
C TRP A 71 -8.91 -22.02 13.11
N TRP A 72 -9.54 -21.16 12.31
CA TRP A 72 -10.90 -20.70 12.53
C TRP A 72 -11.61 -20.44 11.19
N GLN A 73 -12.94 -20.48 11.23
CA GLN A 73 -13.81 -20.15 10.11
C GLN A 73 -14.84 -19.10 10.52
N LEU A 74 -15.09 -18.14 9.64
CA LEU A 74 -16.03 -17.03 9.80
C LEU A 74 -17.03 -17.06 8.64
N GLU A 75 -18.33 -17.18 8.91
CA GLU A 75 -19.40 -17.17 7.91
C GLU A 75 -20.25 -15.90 8.08
N LEU A 76 -20.29 -15.02 7.07
CA LEU A 76 -21.15 -13.82 7.09
C LEU A 76 -22.49 -14.15 6.42
N ARG A 77 -23.62 -13.86 7.06
CA ARG A 77 -24.95 -14.27 6.59
C ARG A 77 -25.90 -13.07 6.45
N SER A 78 -26.60 -13.01 5.32
CA SER A 78 -27.64 -12.00 5.03
C SER A 78 -28.96 -12.21 5.80
N ALA A 79 -29.12 -13.35 6.46
CA ALA A 79 -30.25 -13.67 7.32
C ALA A 79 -29.79 -14.48 8.54
N ALA A 80 -30.57 -14.45 9.63
CA ALA A 80 -30.29 -15.24 10.83
C ALA A 80 -30.50 -16.76 10.63
N ALA A 81 -31.25 -17.17 9.60
CA ALA A 81 -31.53 -18.57 9.30
C ALA A 81 -30.31 -19.25 8.63
N GLN A 82 -29.98 -20.46 9.08
CA GLN A 82 -28.82 -21.23 8.59
C GLN A 82 -28.98 -21.72 7.15
N SER A 83 -30.22 -21.82 6.67
CA SER A 83 -30.60 -22.39 5.37
C SER A 83 -30.04 -21.64 4.16
N ASN A 84 -29.71 -20.36 4.33
CA ASN A 84 -29.19 -19.53 3.25
C ASN A 84 -27.67 -19.73 3.14
N ALA A 85 -27.15 -19.66 1.91
CA ALA A 85 -25.71 -19.58 1.69
C ALA A 85 -25.14 -18.32 2.37
N PRO A 86 -23.95 -18.39 2.98
CA PRO A 86 -23.28 -17.21 3.50
C PRO A 86 -22.77 -16.32 2.35
N LEU A 87 -22.78 -15.00 2.57
CA LEU A 87 -22.25 -13.98 1.65
C LEU A 87 -20.77 -14.22 1.32
N CYS A 88 -20.00 -14.59 2.36
CA CYS A 88 -18.65 -15.10 2.23
C CYS A 88 -18.33 -16.02 3.42
N VAL A 89 -17.33 -16.88 3.22
CA VAL A 89 -16.72 -17.67 4.29
C VAL A 89 -15.22 -17.43 4.27
N VAL A 90 -14.66 -17.02 5.41
CA VAL A 90 -13.22 -16.78 5.58
C VAL A 90 -12.63 -17.85 6.47
N ARG A 91 -11.42 -18.32 6.18
CA ARG A 91 -10.63 -19.15 7.08
C ARG A 91 -9.26 -18.55 7.31
N GLY A 92 -8.89 -18.40 8.58
CA GLY A 92 -7.54 -18.06 9.00
C GLY A 92 -6.88 -19.23 9.70
N LEU A 93 -5.57 -19.38 9.48
CA LEU A 93 -4.68 -20.11 10.38
C LEU A 93 -3.81 -19.06 11.07
N THR A 94 -4.11 -18.74 12.33
CA THR A 94 -3.50 -17.61 13.04
C THR A 94 -2.66 -18.04 14.25
N SER A 95 -1.72 -17.18 14.65
CA SER A 95 -0.80 -17.41 15.79
C SER A 95 -1.49 -17.53 17.15
N ALA A 96 -2.76 -17.15 17.23
CA ALA A 96 -3.64 -17.28 18.38
C ALA A 96 -5.09 -17.38 17.89
N ASP A 97 -5.99 -17.88 18.75
CA ASP A 97 -7.43 -17.72 18.57
C ASP A 97 -7.83 -16.23 18.69
N PRO A 98 -8.50 -15.63 17.67
CA PRO A 98 -8.93 -14.23 17.73
C PRO A 98 -9.97 -13.94 18.82
N LEU A 99 -10.74 -14.95 19.26
CA LEU A 99 -11.76 -14.80 20.30
C LEU A 99 -11.20 -14.94 21.73
N ALA A 100 -9.93 -15.33 21.90
CA ALA A 100 -9.30 -15.55 23.20
C ALA A 100 -8.81 -14.26 23.92
N GLY A 101 -9.23 -13.08 23.46
CA GLY A 101 -9.04 -11.80 24.18
C GLY A 101 -7.60 -11.26 24.27
N ARG A 102 -6.62 -11.87 23.60
CA ARG A 102 -5.22 -11.40 23.66
C ARG A 102 -5.03 -10.14 22.79
N ALA A 103 -4.62 -9.04 23.42
CA ALA A 103 -4.36 -7.74 22.80
C ALA A 103 -3.19 -7.67 21.79
N GLY A 104 -2.63 -8.82 21.39
CA GLY A 104 -1.53 -8.89 20.42
C GLY A 104 -1.98 -8.61 18.98
N LYS A 105 -1.00 -8.41 18.09
CA LYS A 105 -1.20 -8.50 16.64
C LYS A 105 -1.38 -9.98 16.27
N LEU A 106 -2.44 -10.30 15.54
CA LEU A 106 -2.62 -11.64 14.96
C LEU A 106 -1.69 -11.78 13.75
N GLU A 107 -0.84 -12.80 13.75
CA GLU A 107 -0.16 -13.25 12.55
C GLU A 107 -0.98 -14.31 11.83
N PHE A 108 -0.86 -14.35 10.51
CA PHE A 108 -1.50 -15.37 9.66
C PHE A 108 -0.42 -16.25 9.02
N ALA A 109 -0.63 -17.57 9.06
CA ALA A 109 0.11 -18.55 8.28
C ALA A 109 -0.64 -18.86 6.97
N ARG A 110 -1.97 -18.97 7.01
CA ARG A 110 -2.85 -19.16 5.85
C ARG A 110 -4.09 -18.28 5.93
N TYR A 111 -4.59 -17.85 4.76
CA TYR A 111 -5.78 -17.03 4.63
C TYR A 111 -6.56 -17.47 3.38
N LEU A 112 -7.77 -17.98 3.60
CA LEU A 112 -8.62 -18.50 2.54
C LEU A 112 -9.99 -17.80 2.53
N LEU A 113 -10.53 -17.62 1.33
CA LEU A 113 -11.84 -17.03 1.09
C LEU A 113 -12.69 -17.95 0.22
N ARG A 114 -13.95 -18.15 0.59
CA ARG A 114 -14.96 -18.78 -0.24
C ARG A 114 -16.13 -17.82 -0.47
N LEU A 115 -16.58 -17.74 -1.72
CA LEU A 115 -17.70 -16.91 -2.17
C LEU A 115 -18.73 -17.82 -2.87
N PRO A 116 -19.72 -18.35 -2.12
CA PRO A 116 -20.63 -19.39 -2.61
C PRO A 116 -21.37 -19.02 -3.90
N ASP A 117 -21.89 -17.79 -3.98
CA ASP A 117 -22.64 -17.29 -5.15
C ASP A 117 -21.81 -17.25 -6.45
N LEU A 118 -20.48 -17.37 -6.35
CA LEU A 118 -19.54 -17.38 -7.48
C LEU A 118 -18.91 -18.77 -7.71
N GLY A 119 -19.13 -19.73 -6.81
CA GLY A 119 -18.43 -21.02 -6.82
C GLY A 119 -16.91 -20.90 -6.55
N GLU A 120 -16.45 -19.80 -5.97
CA GLU A 120 -15.01 -19.52 -5.79
C GLU A 120 -14.52 -19.96 -4.39
N THR A 121 -13.44 -20.73 -4.33
CA THR A 121 -12.64 -20.99 -3.11
C THR A 121 -11.18 -20.67 -3.40
N LEU A 122 -10.57 -19.75 -2.65
CA LEU A 122 -9.23 -19.18 -2.91
C LEU A 122 -8.33 -19.28 -1.67
N ASP A 123 -7.04 -19.59 -1.86
CA ASP A 123 -5.97 -19.54 -0.83
C ASP A 123 -4.94 -18.48 -1.25
N TYR A 124 -4.82 -17.39 -0.50
CA TYR A 124 -4.01 -16.23 -0.87
C TYR A 124 -2.62 -16.29 -0.25
N ARG A 125 -1.57 -16.29 -1.07
CA ARG A 125 -0.18 -16.41 -0.60
C ARG A 125 0.70 -15.30 -1.13
N ASP A 126 1.54 -14.78 -0.26
CA ASP A 126 2.61 -13.86 -0.59
C ASP A 126 3.77 -14.65 -1.24
N ARG A 127 4.23 -14.21 -2.41
CA ARG A 127 5.22 -14.93 -3.23
C ARG A 127 6.56 -15.14 -2.54
N HIS A 128 6.99 -14.19 -1.71
CA HIS A 128 8.35 -14.15 -1.16
C HIS A 128 8.46 -14.85 0.19
N SER A 129 7.44 -14.72 1.03
CA SER A 129 7.37 -15.38 2.35
C SER A 129 6.67 -16.74 2.33
N GLY A 130 5.86 -17.04 1.31
CA GLY A 130 5.01 -18.24 1.22
C GLY A 130 3.86 -18.28 2.23
N ARG A 131 3.72 -17.25 3.08
CA ARG A 131 2.68 -17.08 4.10
C ARG A 131 1.41 -16.50 3.48
N ALA A 132 0.35 -16.41 4.28
CA ALA A 132 -0.87 -15.69 3.95
C ALA A 132 -0.61 -14.27 3.42
N LEU A 133 -1.23 -13.92 2.30
CA LEU A 133 -1.43 -12.52 1.92
C LEU A 133 -2.84 -12.08 2.33
N LEU A 134 -2.93 -10.93 2.99
CA LEU A 134 -4.18 -10.34 3.47
C LEU A 134 -4.62 -9.15 2.57
N PRO A 135 -5.92 -8.79 2.55
CA PRO A 135 -6.39 -7.57 1.91
C PRO A 135 -5.67 -6.31 2.39
N GLY A 136 -5.38 -5.40 1.46
CA GLY A 136 -4.57 -4.19 1.68
C GLY A 136 -5.24 -3.07 2.49
N TRP A 137 -6.35 -3.34 3.18
CA TRP A 137 -7.03 -2.35 4.03
C TRP A 137 -6.21 -2.05 5.28
N LYS A 138 -6.19 -0.79 5.70
CA LYS A 138 -5.50 -0.43 6.95
C LYS A 138 -6.19 -1.13 8.14
N ASN A 139 -5.40 -1.72 9.02
CA ASN A 139 -5.88 -2.46 10.20
C ASN A 139 -6.83 -3.63 9.86
N PHE A 140 -6.64 -4.31 8.72
CA PHE A 140 -7.47 -5.45 8.31
C PHE A 140 -7.64 -6.49 9.43
N GLU A 141 -6.54 -6.88 10.09
CA GLU A 141 -6.52 -7.89 11.15
C GLU A 141 -7.31 -7.47 12.42
N GLN A 142 -7.67 -6.19 12.55
CA GLN A 142 -8.44 -5.64 13.67
C GLN A 142 -9.91 -5.43 13.32
N LEU A 143 -10.20 -5.04 12.08
CA LEU A 143 -11.53 -4.61 11.64
C LEU A 143 -12.35 -5.74 10.97
N PHE A 144 -11.67 -6.68 10.31
CA PHE A 144 -12.27 -7.76 9.51
C PHE A 144 -12.18 -9.14 10.18
N VAL A 145 -11.77 -9.20 11.45
CA VAL A 145 -11.79 -10.41 12.27
C VAL A 145 -12.47 -10.06 13.59
N PRO A 146 -13.49 -10.80 14.07
CA PRO A 146 -14.13 -10.49 15.33
C PRO A 146 -13.13 -10.53 16.49
N ARG A 147 -13.21 -9.54 17.38
CA ARG A 147 -12.40 -9.49 18.62
C ARG A 147 -13.33 -9.30 19.82
N PRO A 148 -13.09 -9.93 20.99
CA PRO A 148 -13.91 -9.69 22.18
C PRO A 148 -13.93 -8.20 22.54
N ALA A 149 -15.11 -7.67 22.87
CA ALA A 149 -15.21 -6.33 23.46
C ALA A 149 -14.58 -6.35 24.87
N GLU A 150 -14.04 -5.22 25.34
CA GLU A 150 -13.30 -5.16 26.63
C GLU A 150 -14.13 -5.61 27.84
N SER A 151 -15.44 -5.35 27.84
CA SER A 151 -16.39 -5.74 28.90
C SER A 151 -17.03 -7.12 28.72
N SER A 152 -16.67 -7.85 27.66
CA SER A 152 -17.30 -9.12 27.27
C SER A 152 -17.08 -10.23 28.30
N GLN A 153 -18.16 -10.87 28.74
CA GLN A 153 -18.09 -12.12 29.50
C GLN A 153 -17.90 -13.31 28.55
N VAL A 154 -17.57 -14.49 29.09
CA VAL A 154 -17.29 -15.69 28.31
C VAL A 154 -18.29 -16.80 28.63
N GLN A 155 -19.05 -17.23 27.61
CA GLN A 155 -19.95 -18.36 27.67
C GLN A 155 -19.34 -19.56 26.93
N ARG A 156 -19.04 -20.66 27.64
CA ARG A 156 -18.47 -21.91 27.06
C ARG A 156 -17.18 -21.69 26.24
N GLY A 157 -16.27 -20.84 26.73
CA GLY A 157 -15.00 -20.53 26.04
C GLY A 157 -15.13 -19.52 24.88
N VAL A 158 -16.32 -18.97 24.66
CA VAL A 158 -16.64 -18.02 23.59
C VAL A 158 -17.08 -16.68 24.21
N PRO A 159 -16.62 -15.52 23.73
CA PRO A 159 -17.07 -14.20 24.20
C PRO A 159 -18.56 -13.96 23.86
N GLU A 160 -19.31 -13.40 24.81
CA GLU A 160 -20.71 -13.00 24.63
C GLU A 160 -20.87 -11.80 23.68
N THR A 161 -19.83 -10.97 23.59
CA THR A 161 -19.81 -9.74 22.80
C THR A 161 -18.47 -9.55 22.08
N CYS A 162 -18.51 -9.19 20.80
CA CYS A 162 -17.33 -8.86 20.00
C CYS A 162 -17.51 -7.56 19.22
N GLU A 163 -16.40 -6.95 18.82
CA GLU A 163 -16.33 -5.88 17.81
C GLU A 163 -15.98 -6.49 16.45
N PHE A 164 -16.66 -6.05 15.38
CA PHE A 164 -16.49 -6.57 14.02
C PHE A 164 -17.07 -5.65 12.96
N LEU A 165 -16.31 -5.29 11.91
CA LEU A 165 -16.73 -4.40 10.81
C LEU A 165 -17.37 -3.07 11.25
N GLY A 166 -16.92 -2.53 12.39
CA GLY A 166 -17.46 -1.31 13.01
C GLY A 166 -18.81 -1.48 13.70
N HIS A 167 -19.15 -2.73 14.03
CA HIS A 167 -20.40 -3.13 14.66
C HIS A 167 -20.13 -4.04 15.86
N VAL A 168 -21.17 -4.26 16.67
CA VAL A 168 -21.10 -5.13 17.84
C VAL A 168 -21.78 -6.46 17.51
N LEU A 169 -21.13 -7.58 17.82
CA LEU A 169 -21.71 -8.91 17.77
C LEU A 169 -22.32 -9.26 19.13
N THR A 170 -23.52 -9.82 19.16
CA THR A 170 -24.12 -10.40 20.37
C THR A 170 -24.35 -11.90 20.19
N LEU A 171 -23.86 -12.69 21.15
CA LEU A 171 -23.91 -14.15 21.11
C LEU A 171 -25.34 -14.65 21.35
N ILE A 172 -25.85 -15.50 20.45
CA ILE A 172 -27.19 -16.09 20.57
C ILE A 172 -27.19 -17.61 20.68
N HIS A 173 -26.09 -18.28 20.32
CA HIS A 173 -25.96 -19.73 20.43
C HIS A 173 -24.51 -20.20 20.44
N VAL A 174 -24.21 -21.23 21.24
CA VAL A 174 -22.94 -21.98 21.18
C VAL A 174 -23.23 -23.46 20.98
N GLY A 175 -22.95 -23.95 19.78
CA GLY A 175 -22.97 -25.36 19.40
C GLY A 175 -21.59 -26.02 19.56
N SER A 176 -21.56 -27.35 19.56
CA SER A 176 -20.35 -28.17 19.67
C SER A 176 -20.39 -29.31 18.64
N ASN A 177 -19.24 -29.96 18.42
CA ASN A 177 -19.07 -31.08 17.49
C ASN A 177 -19.28 -30.72 16.00
N GLU A 178 -19.04 -29.47 15.61
CA GLU A 178 -18.99 -29.05 14.21
C GLU A 178 -17.82 -29.77 13.50
N VAL A 179 -18.11 -30.45 12.39
CA VAL A 179 -17.11 -31.25 11.67
C VAL A 179 -16.22 -30.35 10.82
N TRP A 180 -14.96 -30.16 11.25
CA TRP A 180 -13.97 -29.40 10.49
C TRP A 180 -13.51 -30.14 9.22
N LYS A 181 -14.15 -29.84 8.09
CA LYS A 181 -13.76 -30.38 6.77
C LYS A 181 -12.66 -29.51 6.14
N PRO A 182 -11.54 -30.08 5.64
CA PRO A 182 -10.55 -29.32 4.89
C PRO A 182 -11.13 -28.82 3.56
N TRP A 183 -10.62 -27.69 3.05
CA TRP A 183 -10.92 -27.21 1.70
C TRP A 183 -9.82 -27.69 0.75
N THR A 184 -10.04 -28.85 0.14
CA THR A 184 -9.12 -29.45 -0.85
C THR A 184 -9.31 -28.87 -2.25
N ASP A 185 -10.35 -28.04 -2.44
CA ASP A 185 -10.78 -27.41 -3.69
C ASP A 185 -10.24 -25.98 -3.90
N ALA A 186 -9.47 -25.43 -2.95
CA ALA A 186 -9.03 -24.03 -2.99
C ALA A 186 -7.98 -23.75 -4.08
N LYS A 187 -8.30 -22.86 -5.05
CA LYS A 187 -7.31 -22.34 -6.01
C LYS A 187 -6.32 -21.45 -5.27
N THR A 188 -5.04 -21.81 -5.26
CA THR A 188 -4.00 -21.00 -4.61
C THR A 188 -3.57 -19.86 -5.54
N LEU A 189 -3.60 -18.62 -5.04
CA LEU A 189 -3.12 -17.44 -5.74
C LEU A 189 -1.82 -16.97 -5.09
N VAL A 190 -0.70 -17.17 -5.80
CA VAL A 190 0.64 -16.73 -5.37
C VAL A 190 0.90 -15.33 -5.93
N LEU A 191 0.88 -14.34 -5.05
CA LEU A 191 0.81 -12.92 -5.39
C LEU A 191 2.10 -12.19 -4.99
N ASP A 192 2.64 -11.40 -5.92
CA ASP A 192 3.85 -10.61 -5.73
C ASP A 192 3.51 -9.14 -5.43
N ARG A 193 3.38 -8.80 -4.15
CA ARG A 193 3.14 -7.42 -3.71
C ARG A 193 4.40 -6.55 -3.69
N GLU A 194 5.57 -7.11 -3.97
CA GLU A 194 6.87 -6.41 -3.94
C GLU A 194 7.31 -5.87 -5.29
N LEU A 195 6.75 -6.41 -6.38
CA LEU A 195 6.90 -5.87 -7.72
C LEU A 195 5.54 -5.82 -8.42
N LEU A 196 4.98 -4.62 -8.53
CA LEU A 196 3.69 -4.36 -9.16
C LEU A 196 3.91 -3.76 -10.56
N VAL A 197 3.77 -4.62 -11.56
CA VAL A 197 3.92 -4.30 -13.00
C VAL A 197 2.55 -4.16 -13.63
N GLY A 198 2.23 -3.01 -14.24
CA GLY A 198 0.84 -2.75 -14.64
C GLY A 198 0.61 -1.57 -15.59
N THR A 199 -0.66 -1.44 -15.96
CA THR A 199 -1.21 -0.36 -16.80
C THR A 199 -2.43 0.24 -16.12
N GLY A 200 -2.56 1.57 -16.19
CA GLY A 200 -3.64 2.33 -15.56
C GLY A 200 -4.94 2.40 -16.35
N ARG A 201 -5.11 1.62 -17.42
CA ARG A 201 -6.27 1.70 -18.34
C ARG A 201 -6.78 0.31 -18.75
N PRO A 202 -8.11 0.10 -18.87
CA PRO A 202 -8.74 -1.16 -19.29
C PRO A 202 -8.79 -1.34 -20.83
N PHE A 203 -7.82 -0.80 -21.56
CA PHE A 203 -7.77 -0.76 -23.03
C PHE A 203 -6.33 -0.72 -23.55
N LYS A 204 -6.16 -1.02 -24.84
CA LYS A 204 -4.92 -0.91 -25.61
C LYS A 204 -5.12 -0.05 -26.85
N ASP A 205 -4.03 0.39 -27.47
CA ASP A 205 -4.02 0.93 -28.81
C ASP A 205 -4.33 -0.15 -29.86
N LYS A 206 -4.86 0.29 -31.01
CA LYS A 206 -5.09 -0.53 -32.20
C LYS A 206 -3.84 -0.57 -33.09
N GLU A 207 -3.03 0.47 -33.04
CA GLU A 207 -1.94 0.75 -33.97
C GLU A 207 -0.70 -0.11 -33.73
N GLY A 208 -0.45 -0.52 -32.49
CA GLY A 208 0.64 -1.42 -32.08
C GLY A 208 2.05 -0.81 -32.17
N ARG A 209 2.16 0.50 -32.37
CA ARG A 209 3.43 1.21 -32.61
C ARG A 209 3.35 2.68 -32.23
N ARG A 210 4.51 3.32 -31.98
CA ARG A 210 4.57 4.76 -31.68
C ARG A 210 4.08 5.58 -32.88
N LEU A 211 3.25 6.59 -32.64
CA LEU A 211 2.70 7.49 -33.66
C LEU A 211 3.53 8.78 -33.78
N PRO A 212 3.60 9.40 -34.97
CA PRO A 212 4.30 10.67 -35.15
C PRO A 212 3.57 11.81 -34.44
N GLN A 213 4.33 12.66 -33.76
CA GLN A 213 3.82 13.78 -32.95
C GLN A 213 4.26 15.14 -33.48
N GLN A 214 4.92 15.15 -34.64
CA GLN A 214 5.41 16.33 -35.36
C GLN A 214 5.18 16.11 -36.87
N PRO A 215 4.81 17.14 -37.66
CA PRO A 215 4.54 18.52 -37.22
C PRO A 215 3.18 18.70 -36.51
N GLN A 216 2.35 17.65 -36.48
CA GLN A 216 1.06 17.64 -35.80
C GLN A 216 0.98 16.41 -34.87
N ARG A 217 0.32 16.58 -33.71
CA ARG A 217 0.04 15.47 -32.80
C ARG A 217 -0.97 14.50 -33.42
N THR A 218 -0.76 13.21 -33.20
CA THR A 218 -1.63 12.14 -33.69
C THR A 218 -2.16 11.32 -32.51
N ASP A 219 -3.48 11.20 -32.44
CA ASP A 219 -4.16 10.39 -31.43
C ASP A 219 -4.17 8.90 -31.79
N TYR A 220 -4.16 8.05 -30.76
CA TYR A 220 -4.30 6.60 -30.88
C TYR A 220 -5.76 6.16 -30.88
N THR A 221 -6.08 5.09 -31.61
CA THR A 221 -7.40 4.46 -31.54
C THR A 221 -7.40 3.42 -30.42
N TYR A 222 -8.15 3.66 -29.34
CA TYR A 222 -8.23 2.71 -28.23
C TYR A 222 -9.31 1.63 -28.45
N VAL A 223 -8.95 0.38 -28.18
CA VAL A 223 -9.88 -0.76 -28.12
C VAL A 223 -9.88 -1.38 -26.72
N PRO A 224 -11.05 -1.74 -26.14
CA PRO A 224 -11.11 -2.40 -24.85
C PRO A 224 -10.28 -3.68 -24.83
N PHE A 225 -9.70 -4.03 -23.68
CA PHE A 225 -9.10 -5.36 -23.51
C PHE A 225 -10.17 -6.45 -23.55
N GLU A 226 -9.81 -7.58 -24.16
CA GLU A 226 -10.57 -8.84 -24.17
C GLU A 226 -9.98 -9.85 -23.15
N PRO A 227 -10.71 -10.94 -22.78
CA PRO A 227 -10.18 -11.95 -21.86
C PRO A 227 -8.85 -12.58 -22.29
N ALA A 228 -8.60 -12.66 -23.61
CA ALA A 228 -7.35 -13.16 -24.16
C ALA A 228 -6.17 -12.20 -23.91
N ASP A 229 -6.41 -10.89 -23.92
CA ASP A 229 -5.37 -9.88 -23.69
C ASP A 229 -4.84 -9.95 -22.26
N TYR A 230 -5.72 -10.15 -21.28
CA TYR A 230 -5.31 -10.34 -19.89
C TYR A 230 -4.37 -11.54 -19.74
N ARG A 231 -4.65 -12.67 -20.40
CA ARG A 231 -3.74 -13.83 -20.39
C ARG A 231 -2.37 -13.46 -20.96
N VAL A 232 -2.33 -12.82 -22.13
CA VAL A 232 -1.08 -12.37 -22.78
C VAL A 232 -0.29 -11.38 -21.90
N MET A 233 -0.97 -10.50 -21.17
CA MET A 233 -0.34 -9.57 -20.22
C MET A 233 0.21 -10.29 -18.98
N ILE A 234 -0.53 -11.24 -18.42
CA ILE A 234 -0.10 -12.06 -17.27
C ILE A 234 1.11 -12.91 -17.64
N ASP A 235 1.08 -13.59 -18.79
CA ASP A 235 2.20 -14.37 -19.32
C ASP A 235 3.45 -13.51 -19.56
N ALA A 236 3.26 -12.24 -19.95
CA ALA A 236 4.32 -11.26 -20.10
C ALA A 236 4.87 -10.69 -18.77
N GLY A 237 4.23 -11.00 -17.63
CA GLY A 237 4.66 -10.57 -16.30
C GLY A 237 3.95 -9.35 -15.74
N LEU A 238 2.87 -8.85 -16.35
CA LEU A 238 2.01 -7.84 -15.72
C LEU A 238 1.14 -8.50 -14.64
N ASN A 239 1.06 -7.86 -13.47
CA ASN A 239 0.34 -8.37 -12.31
C ASN A 239 -0.52 -7.31 -11.58
N LEU A 240 -0.71 -6.13 -12.16
CA LEU A 240 -1.56 -5.06 -11.64
C LEU A 240 -2.45 -4.47 -12.75
N PHE A 241 -3.77 -4.56 -12.59
CA PHE A 241 -4.74 -4.12 -13.61
C PHE A 241 -5.83 -3.20 -13.06
N VAL A 242 -6.09 -2.07 -13.73
CA VAL A 242 -7.34 -1.31 -13.56
C VAL A 242 -8.40 -1.92 -14.47
N VAL A 243 -9.48 -2.45 -13.90
CA VAL A 243 -10.51 -3.21 -14.63
C VAL A 243 -11.90 -2.58 -14.51
N LYS A 244 -12.71 -2.76 -15.56
CA LYS A 244 -14.14 -2.48 -15.51
C LYS A 244 -14.90 -3.62 -14.77
N PRO A 245 -16.14 -3.37 -14.29
CA PRO A 245 -16.94 -4.36 -13.58
C PRO A 245 -17.18 -5.69 -14.33
N ASP A 246 -17.36 -5.62 -15.64
CA ASP A 246 -17.54 -6.74 -16.58
C ASP A 246 -16.23 -7.51 -16.84
N GLN A 247 -15.08 -6.88 -16.62
CA GLN A 247 -13.74 -7.44 -16.77
C GLN A 247 -13.20 -8.08 -15.48
N GLU A 248 -13.74 -7.71 -14.31
CA GLU A 248 -13.37 -8.30 -13.00
C GLU A 248 -13.34 -9.85 -13.00
N PRO A 249 -14.32 -10.59 -13.57
CA PRO A 249 -14.31 -12.04 -13.56
C PRO A 249 -13.11 -12.65 -14.29
N TRP A 250 -12.46 -11.91 -15.19
CA TRP A 250 -11.34 -12.40 -16.00
C TRP A 250 -10.00 -12.39 -15.24
N VAL A 251 -9.91 -11.65 -14.13
CA VAL A 251 -8.67 -11.48 -13.34
C VAL A 251 -8.81 -11.82 -11.86
N ARG A 252 -10.00 -11.73 -11.25
CA ARG A 252 -10.16 -11.85 -9.79
C ARG A 252 -9.78 -13.21 -9.19
N THR A 253 -9.73 -14.25 -10.02
CA THR A 253 -9.28 -15.60 -9.63
C THR A 253 -7.89 -15.94 -10.16
N GLU A 254 -7.18 -14.99 -10.79
CA GLU A 254 -5.81 -15.17 -11.27
C GLU A 254 -4.79 -14.61 -10.27
N PRO A 255 -3.51 -15.04 -10.33
CA PRO A 255 -2.46 -14.63 -9.38
C PRO A 255 -1.94 -13.20 -9.63
N VAL A 256 -2.88 -12.26 -9.76
CA VAL A 256 -2.64 -10.84 -10.06
C VAL A 256 -3.55 -9.94 -9.22
N PHE A 257 -3.12 -8.71 -9.00
CA PHE A 257 -3.88 -7.66 -8.34
C PHE A 257 -4.77 -6.91 -9.33
N TYR A 258 -5.93 -6.46 -8.85
CA TYR A 258 -6.83 -5.64 -9.64
C TYR A 258 -7.44 -4.48 -8.83
N LEU A 259 -7.78 -3.41 -9.55
CA LEU A 259 -8.47 -2.23 -9.04
C LEU A 259 -9.79 -2.01 -9.78
N ARG A 260 -10.83 -1.64 -9.04
CA ARG A 260 -12.13 -1.19 -9.59
C ARG A 260 -12.89 -0.34 -8.58
N GLY A 261 -13.76 0.52 -9.11
CA GLY A 261 -14.77 1.23 -8.32
C GLY A 261 -15.86 0.31 -7.76
N ALA A 262 -16.54 0.78 -6.70
CA ALA A 262 -17.72 0.11 -6.13
C ALA A 262 -18.92 0.08 -7.10
N GLY A 263 -19.02 1.06 -7.99
CA GLY A 263 -20.12 1.22 -8.94
C GLY A 263 -20.05 0.31 -10.17
N GLY A 264 -21.03 0.50 -11.05
CA GLY A 264 -21.21 -0.24 -12.30
C GLY A 264 -21.98 -1.55 -12.12
N GLN A 265 -21.99 -2.39 -13.17
CA GLN A 265 -22.76 -3.64 -13.22
C GLN A 265 -21.85 -4.82 -13.58
N PRO A 266 -21.72 -5.85 -12.71
CA PRO A 266 -22.27 -5.92 -11.35
C PRO A 266 -21.57 -4.91 -10.40
N SER A 267 -22.29 -4.41 -9.39
CA SER A 267 -21.70 -3.62 -8.31
C SER A 267 -20.74 -4.48 -7.46
N LEU A 268 -19.89 -3.82 -6.68
CA LEU A 268 -19.01 -4.51 -5.73
C LEU A 268 -19.84 -5.11 -4.59
N ARG A 269 -19.59 -6.38 -4.23
CA ARG A 269 -20.35 -7.11 -3.20
C ARG A 269 -19.83 -6.77 -1.81
N TYR A 270 -20.38 -5.75 -1.17
CA TYR A 270 -20.03 -5.40 0.21
C TYR A 270 -20.74 -6.34 1.21
N PRO A 271 -20.05 -6.84 2.27
CA PRO A 271 -18.62 -6.73 2.56
C PRO A 271 -17.75 -7.82 1.90
N ALA A 272 -18.36 -8.81 1.23
CA ALA A 272 -17.72 -10.03 0.72
C ALA A 272 -16.46 -9.79 -0.13
N ASP A 273 -16.47 -8.85 -1.07
CA ASP A 273 -15.31 -8.56 -1.94
C ASP A 273 -14.16 -7.86 -1.20
N LEU A 274 -14.41 -7.22 -0.05
CA LEU A 274 -13.33 -6.62 0.76
C LEU A 274 -12.44 -7.68 1.40
N TYR A 275 -12.85 -8.94 1.44
CA TYR A 275 -12.02 -10.06 1.90
C TYR A 275 -11.06 -10.59 0.83
N ARG A 276 -11.12 -10.12 -0.41
CA ARG A 276 -10.20 -10.57 -1.48
C ARG A 276 -8.82 -9.93 -1.31
N ALA A 277 -7.77 -10.73 -1.08
CA ALA A 277 -6.42 -10.20 -0.90
C ALA A 277 -5.80 -9.60 -2.18
N ASN A 278 -6.35 -9.94 -3.35
CA ASN A 278 -5.93 -9.41 -4.64
C ASN A 278 -6.76 -8.20 -5.14
N TYR A 279 -7.77 -7.76 -4.40
CA TYR A 279 -8.48 -6.51 -4.68
C TYR A 279 -7.82 -5.37 -3.90
N LEU A 280 -7.28 -4.38 -4.59
CA LEU A 280 -6.55 -3.26 -3.95
C LEU A 280 -7.41 -2.00 -3.71
N GLY A 281 -8.68 -2.00 -4.15
CA GLY A 281 -9.57 -0.84 -4.08
C GLY A 281 -9.71 -0.09 -5.42
N PRO A 282 -10.21 1.15 -5.40
CA PRO A 282 -10.45 1.94 -6.61
C PRO A 282 -9.28 2.83 -7.03
N VAL A 283 -8.37 3.20 -6.13
CA VAL A 283 -7.34 4.22 -6.41
C VAL A 283 -6.02 3.53 -6.79
N MET A 284 -5.54 3.71 -8.02
CA MET A 284 -4.22 3.18 -8.41
C MET A 284 -3.08 4.08 -7.93
N PHE A 285 -3.29 5.39 -7.97
CA PHE A 285 -2.33 6.39 -7.54
C PHE A 285 -3.05 7.69 -7.10
N MET A 286 -2.37 8.51 -6.31
CA MET A 286 -2.73 9.92 -6.12
C MET A 286 -2.10 10.77 -7.22
N ASP A 287 -2.92 11.52 -7.94
CA ASP A 287 -2.50 12.27 -9.13
C ASP A 287 -1.77 13.57 -8.76
N GLU A 288 -0.49 13.64 -9.12
CA GLU A 288 0.25 14.87 -9.45
C GLU A 288 0.16 16.05 -8.45
N PRO A 289 0.32 15.84 -7.13
CA PRO A 289 0.10 16.88 -6.13
C PRO A 289 1.03 18.10 -6.30
N SER A 290 2.21 17.93 -6.91
CA SER A 290 3.20 18.99 -7.11
C SER A 290 3.05 19.68 -8.47
N ILE A 291 3.01 18.93 -9.58
CA ILE A 291 2.82 19.54 -10.91
C ILE A 291 1.44 20.23 -11.06
N LEU A 292 0.40 19.76 -10.37
CA LEU A 292 -0.89 20.49 -10.26
C LEU A 292 -0.76 21.86 -9.55
N MET A 293 0.29 22.13 -8.77
CA MET A 293 0.55 23.48 -8.24
C MET A 293 1.05 24.45 -9.33
N VAL A 294 1.70 23.94 -10.38
CA VAL A 294 2.20 24.75 -11.50
C VAL A 294 1.04 25.26 -12.36
N GLY A 295 0.00 24.43 -12.55
CA GLY A 295 -1.23 24.81 -13.27
C GLY A 295 -2.23 25.65 -12.44
N ASP A 296 -2.15 25.60 -11.11
CA ASP A 296 -3.05 26.33 -10.22
C ASP A 296 -2.72 27.83 -10.19
N LYS A 297 -3.55 28.63 -10.87
CA LYS A 297 -3.38 30.09 -10.95
C LYS A 297 -3.43 30.82 -9.60
N LEU A 298 -4.04 30.25 -8.55
CA LEU A 298 -4.04 30.87 -7.22
C LEU A 298 -2.68 30.69 -6.54
N ILE A 299 -2.03 29.54 -6.74
CA ILE A 299 -0.70 29.25 -6.19
C ILE A 299 0.40 29.85 -7.07
N HIS A 300 0.36 29.60 -8.37
CA HIS A 300 1.35 30.09 -9.34
C HIS A 300 1.57 31.61 -9.24
N ASN A 301 0.51 32.37 -8.92
CA ASN A 301 0.58 33.81 -8.75
C ASN A 301 0.93 34.27 -7.32
N THR A 302 1.06 33.40 -6.32
CA THR A 302 1.33 33.76 -4.91
C THR A 302 2.58 33.11 -4.32
N LEU A 303 2.99 31.94 -4.83
CA LEU A 303 4.12 31.15 -4.36
C LEU A 303 5.43 31.95 -4.41
N ARG A 304 6.02 32.23 -3.25
CA ARG A 304 7.13 33.19 -3.15
C ARG A 304 8.46 32.50 -2.94
N TYR A 305 8.55 31.62 -1.95
CA TYR A 305 9.78 30.95 -1.54
C TYR A 305 9.71 29.44 -1.78
N PHE A 306 10.86 28.77 -1.86
CA PHE A 306 10.91 27.31 -1.97
C PHE A 306 10.27 26.62 -0.76
N SER A 307 10.42 27.19 0.44
CA SER A 307 9.76 26.74 1.66
C SER A 307 8.23 26.71 1.56
N ASP A 308 7.64 27.70 0.85
CA ASP A 308 6.19 27.75 0.61
C ASP A 308 5.76 26.54 -0.21
N ALA A 309 6.54 26.22 -1.26
CA ALA A 309 6.27 25.08 -2.14
C ALA A 309 6.40 23.76 -1.38
N ALA A 310 7.45 23.59 -0.58
CA ALA A 310 7.70 22.39 0.22
C ALA A 310 6.55 22.13 1.22
N ALA A 311 6.16 23.16 1.97
CA ALA A 311 5.06 23.08 2.94
C ALA A 311 3.70 22.85 2.26
N LEU A 312 3.49 23.42 1.06
CA LEU A 312 2.24 23.28 0.32
C LEU A 312 2.11 21.91 -0.36
N ILE A 313 3.19 21.34 -0.91
CA ILE A 313 3.24 19.95 -1.40
C ILE A 313 2.90 19.00 -0.25
N GLU A 314 3.57 19.15 0.90
CA GLU A 314 3.32 18.35 2.10
C GLU A 314 1.83 18.41 2.52
N THR A 315 1.25 19.62 2.52
CA THR A 315 -0.15 19.86 2.89
C THR A 315 -1.14 19.32 1.86
N ARG A 316 -0.87 19.47 0.56
CA ARG A 316 -1.70 18.96 -0.54
C ARG A 316 -1.70 17.43 -0.57
N THR A 317 -0.53 16.80 -0.48
CA THR A 317 -0.43 15.34 -0.36
C THR A 317 -1.25 14.85 0.83
N ARG A 318 -1.12 15.48 2.00
CA ARG A 318 -1.91 15.11 3.19
C ARG A 318 -3.42 15.22 2.96
N HIS A 319 -3.86 16.36 2.43
CA HIS A 319 -5.29 16.66 2.23
C HIS A 319 -5.93 15.71 1.21
N THR A 320 -5.28 15.49 0.07
CA THR A 320 -5.78 14.61 -0.98
C THR A 320 -5.75 13.15 -0.53
N TYR A 321 -4.61 12.67 0.00
CA TYR A 321 -4.44 11.28 0.41
C TYR A 321 -5.36 10.87 1.57
N LEU A 322 -5.55 11.72 2.59
CA LEU A 322 -6.49 11.44 3.70
C LEU A 322 -7.94 11.85 3.39
N GLY A 323 -8.23 12.29 2.18
CA GLY A 323 -9.55 12.74 1.76
C GLY A 323 -10.47 11.65 1.23
N GLU A 324 -11.67 12.08 0.82
CA GLU A 324 -12.70 11.28 0.16
C GLU A 324 -12.92 11.70 -1.31
N GLY A 325 -11.90 12.31 -1.92
CA GLY A 325 -11.86 12.59 -3.36
C GLY A 325 -11.59 11.32 -4.17
N SER A 326 -11.60 11.42 -5.51
CA SER A 326 -11.29 10.30 -6.41
C SER A 326 -9.92 9.65 -6.17
N TYR A 327 -8.99 10.41 -5.60
CA TYR A 327 -7.61 10.02 -5.30
C TYR A 327 -7.33 9.83 -3.80
N GLY A 328 -8.36 9.88 -2.95
CA GLY A 328 -8.22 9.79 -1.50
C GLY A 328 -8.41 8.37 -0.96
N ALA A 329 -7.74 8.07 0.15
CA ALA A 329 -7.73 6.75 0.79
C ALA A 329 -9.12 6.26 1.22
N PHE A 330 -10.10 7.16 1.35
CA PHE A 330 -11.49 6.87 1.71
C PHE A 330 -12.46 6.92 0.53
N ALA A 331 -11.96 7.01 -0.72
CA ALA A 331 -12.79 7.02 -1.93
C ALA A 331 -13.76 5.82 -2.00
N LEU A 332 -13.28 4.63 -1.62
CA LEU A 332 -14.11 3.42 -1.60
C LEU A 332 -15.19 3.47 -0.52
N GLU A 333 -14.84 3.94 0.67
CA GLU A 333 -15.79 4.08 1.80
C GLU A 333 -16.96 4.98 1.39
N LYS A 334 -16.66 6.16 0.84
CA LYS A 334 -17.67 7.11 0.36
C LYS A 334 -18.51 6.53 -0.78
N ALA A 335 -17.90 5.84 -1.73
CA ALA A 335 -18.61 5.22 -2.85
C ALA A 335 -19.58 4.12 -2.36
N LEU A 336 -19.17 3.31 -1.38
CA LEU A 336 -20.01 2.27 -0.78
C LEU A 336 -21.11 2.87 0.11
N ARG A 337 -20.82 3.90 0.93
CA ARG A 337 -21.85 4.64 1.68
C ARG A 337 -22.91 5.25 0.75
N GLY A 338 -22.49 5.76 -0.42
CA GLY A 338 -23.40 6.21 -1.48
C GLY A 338 -24.28 5.12 -2.11
N GLN A 339 -23.96 3.84 -1.88
CA GLN A 339 -24.77 2.67 -2.26
C GLN A 339 -25.58 2.11 -1.07
N GLY A 340 -25.60 2.80 0.08
CA GLY A 340 -26.30 2.37 1.29
C GLY A 340 -25.49 1.42 2.20
N ALA A 341 -24.19 1.23 1.96
CA ALA A 341 -23.36 0.40 2.83
C ALA A 341 -23.20 1.03 4.22
N ASN A 342 -23.52 0.24 5.26
CA ASN A 342 -23.27 0.59 6.65
C ASN A 342 -21.89 0.08 7.09
N PHE A 343 -21.12 0.97 7.69
CA PHE A 343 -19.78 0.72 8.24
C PHE A 343 -19.73 0.88 9.76
N GLY A 344 -20.81 1.36 10.39
CA GLY A 344 -20.78 1.80 11.78
C GLY A 344 -19.68 2.83 12.02
N ASP A 345 -18.80 2.57 12.99
CA ASP A 345 -17.64 3.41 13.29
C ASP A 345 -16.36 3.05 12.48
N MET A 346 -16.39 1.99 11.66
CA MET A 346 -15.27 1.59 10.82
C MET A 346 -14.97 2.64 9.75
N ARG A 347 -13.66 2.90 9.56
CA ARG A 347 -13.13 3.71 8.46
C ARG A 347 -12.36 2.82 7.48
N LEU A 348 -12.84 2.73 6.24
CA LEU A 348 -12.25 1.87 5.21
C LEU A 348 -11.15 2.63 4.46
N MET A 349 -9.94 2.60 5.03
CA MET A 349 -8.77 3.26 4.43
C MET A 349 -8.03 2.31 3.48
N GLN A 350 -8.09 2.59 2.18
CA GLN A 350 -7.10 2.11 1.22
C GLN A 350 -5.81 2.89 1.46
N TRP A 351 -4.81 2.30 2.12
CA TRP A 351 -3.56 3.02 2.43
C TRP A 351 -2.43 2.73 1.45
N ASP A 352 -2.43 1.54 0.84
CA ASP A 352 -1.28 1.05 0.07
C ASP A 352 -1.33 1.44 -1.41
N TYR A 353 -1.11 2.73 -1.70
CA TYR A 353 -0.93 3.23 -3.07
C TYR A 353 0.01 4.46 -3.10
N PRO A 354 0.78 4.66 -4.20
CA PRO A 354 1.70 5.78 -4.34
C PRO A 354 1.02 7.04 -4.89
N SER A 355 1.74 8.17 -4.91
CA SER A 355 1.47 9.24 -5.86
C SER A 355 2.08 8.96 -7.24
N TRP A 356 1.56 9.65 -8.24
CA TRP A 356 2.07 9.72 -9.61
C TRP A 356 2.56 11.14 -9.86
N GLU A 357 3.77 11.32 -10.40
CA GLU A 357 4.40 12.64 -10.39
C GLU A 357 5.44 12.82 -11.50
N THR A 358 5.44 13.99 -12.14
CA THR A 358 6.51 14.45 -13.06
C THR A 358 7.72 14.93 -12.27
N LEU A 359 7.51 15.72 -11.22
CA LEU A 359 8.55 16.36 -10.40
C LEU A 359 9.11 15.39 -9.33
N TYR A 360 9.94 14.43 -9.77
CA TYR A 360 10.57 13.40 -8.91
C TYR A 360 11.36 13.96 -7.71
N ASP A 361 11.89 15.17 -7.82
CA ASP A 361 12.63 15.88 -6.77
C ASP A 361 11.75 16.34 -5.59
N THR A 362 10.43 16.27 -5.73
CA THR A 362 9.46 16.58 -4.65
C THR A 362 9.18 15.41 -3.71
N THR A 363 9.68 14.20 -4.02
CA THR A 363 9.33 12.94 -3.34
C THR A 363 9.35 13.05 -1.82
N PHE A 364 10.41 13.61 -1.23
CA PHE A 364 10.56 13.73 0.22
C PHE A 364 9.37 14.43 0.89
N TYR A 365 8.89 15.55 0.32
CA TYR A 365 7.81 16.35 0.90
C TYR A 365 6.45 15.66 0.76
N GLN A 366 6.23 14.91 -0.33
CA GLN A 366 5.04 14.08 -0.47
C GLN A 366 5.02 12.95 0.58
N MET A 367 6.17 12.32 0.81
CA MET A 367 6.30 11.25 1.81
C MET A 367 6.10 11.76 3.24
N LYS A 368 6.59 12.97 3.53
CA LYS A 368 6.32 13.72 4.76
C LYS A 368 4.85 14.14 4.90
N GLY A 369 4.19 14.46 3.78
CA GLY A 369 2.76 14.78 3.72
C GLY A 369 1.86 13.59 4.07
N GLY A 370 2.30 12.37 3.76
CA GLY A 370 1.66 11.15 4.22
C GLY A 370 1.46 10.07 3.16
N GLY A 371 1.56 10.39 1.85
CA GLY A 371 1.40 9.42 0.76
C GLY A 371 2.34 8.22 0.87
N ASN A 372 1.94 7.02 0.44
CA ASN A 372 2.64 5.76 0.79
C ASN A 372 3.80 5.39 -0.15
N GLY A 373 3.98 6.13 -1.23
CA GLY A 373 5.10 6.00 -2.16
C GLY A 373 4.97 6.98 -3.32
N LEU A 374 5.90 6.93 -4.28
CA LEU A 374 5.85 7.76 -5.49
C LEU A 374 6.26 6.96 -6.74
N VAL A 375 5.58 7.20 -7.86
CA VAL A 375 5.93 6.69 -9.19
C VAL A 375 6.23 7.87 -10.10
N HIS A 376 7.48 7.95 -10.57
CA HIS A 376 7.90 8.97 -11.54
C HIS A 376 7.44 8.59 -12.95
N GLU A 377 6.91 9.53 -13.71
CA GLU A 377 6.45 9.31 -15.10
C GLU A 377 7.51 8.68 -16.02
N GLY A 378 8.79 9.03 -15.85
CA GLY A 378 9.86 8.39 -16.60
C GLY A 378 9.92 8.75 -18.08
N ARG A 379 9.84 10.06 -18.38
CA ARG A 379 10.04 10.66 -19.70
C ARG A 379 11.54 10.74 -20.07
N TYR A 380 12.26 9.63 -19.96
CA TYR A 380 13.73 9.62 -19.99
C TYR A 380 14.32 9.94 -21.38
N GLN A 381 15.06 11.05 -21.47
CA GLN A 381 15.72 11.50 -22.71
C GLN A 381 17.15 11.97 -22.42
N LEU A 382 18.15 11.19 -22.83
CA LEU A 382 19.54 11.40 -22.38
C LEU A 382 20.13 12.73 -22.87
N ALA A 383 19.79 13.14 -24.09
CA ALA A 383 20.27 14.39 -24.66
C ALA A 383 19.69 15.64 -23.97
N ASP A 384 18.51 15.54 -23.35
CA ASP A 384 17.90 16.66 -22.62
C ASP A 384 18.36 16.69 -21.16
N PHE A 385 18.67 15.54 -20.56
CA PHE A 385 19.39 15.45 -19.28
C PHE A 385 20.77 16.12 -19.35
N ASP A 386 21.59 15.79 -20.35
CA ASP A 386 22.92 16.40 -20.54
C ASP A 386 22.83 17.94 -20.62
N LYS A 387 21.88 18.48 -21.43
CA LYS A 387 21.62 19.93 -21.54
C LYS A 387 21.18 20.55 -20.21
N ALA A 388 20.33 19.85 -19.44
CA ALA A 388 19.84 20.35 -18.17
C ALA A 388 20.95 20.41 -17.10
N VAL A 389 21.86 19.42 -17.08
CA VAL A 389 23.04 19.41 -16.21
C VAL A 389 24.04 20.50 -16.64
N GLU A 390 24.30 20.67 -17.94
CA GLU A 390 25.16 21.73 -18.49
C GLU A 390 24.64 23.12 -18.10
N ARG A 391 23.32 23.35 -18.14
CA ARG A 391 22.69 24.64 -17.77
C ARG A 391 23.08 25.14 -16.38
N PHE A 392 23.19 24.23 -15.40
CA PHE A 392 23.57 24.58 -14.03
C PHE A 392 25.10 24.60 -13.82
N THR A 393 25.79 23.57 -14.29
CA THR A 393 27.25 23.41 -14.10
C THR A 393 28.08 24.37 -14.95
N GLY A 394 27.58 24.83 -16.10
CA GLY A 394 28.32 25.58 -17.09
C GLY A 394 29.38 24.75 -17.82
N GLN A 395 29.30 23.43 -17.74
CA GLN A 395 30.27 22.50 -18.34
C GLN A 395 29.53 21.35 -19.02
N PRO A 396 29.77 21.07 -20.32
CA PRO A 396 29.18 19.92 -20.98
C PRO A 396 29.79 18.62 -20.42
N ARG A 397 28.95 17.74 -19.89
CA ARG A 397 29.28 16.34 -19.57
C ARG A 397 28.31 15.45 -20.34
N ARG A 398 28.84 14.41 -20.99
CA ARG A 398 28.02 13.34 -21.56
C ARG A 398 27.84 12.26 -20.52
N HIS A 399 26.59 11.95 -20.19
CA HIS A 399 26.27 10.86 -19.26
C HIS A 399 25.94 9.58 -20.02
N THR A 400 26.05 8.46 -19.31
CA THR A 400 25.45 7.19 -19.71
C THR A 400 23.95 7.17 -19.35
N ALA A 401 23.20 6.27 -20.00
CA ALA A 401 21.83 5.95 -19.63
C ALA A 401 21.71 5.64 -18.14
N ARG A 402 22.64 4.82 -17.62
CA ARG A 402 22.72 4.42 -16.22
C ARG A 402 22.90 5.60 -15.27
N GLU A 403 23.83 6.52 -15.54
CA GLU A 403 24.05 7.72 -14.70
C GLU A 403 22.79 8.58 -14.63
N MET A 404 22.14 8.87 -15.76
CA MET A 404 20.88 9.62 -15.78
C MET A 404 19.79 8.92 -14.96
N LEU A 405 19.58 7.62 -15.16
CA LEU A 405 18.57 6.85 -14.42
C LEU A 405 18.89 6.80 -12.92
N GLN A 406 20.15 6.61 -12.54
CA GLN A 406 20.61 6.69 -11.15
C GLN A 406 20.32 8.06 -10.53
N TYR A 407 20.51 9.17 -11.26
CA TYR A 407 20.16 10.51 -10.77
C TYR A 407 18.67 10.62 -10.41
N HIS A 408 17.76 10.24 -11.33
CA HIS A 408 16.32 10.26 -11.05
C HIS A 408 15.96 9.36 -9.86
N TYR A 409 16.47 8.12 -9.86
CA TYR A 409 16.15 7.14 -8.82
C TYR A 409 16.74 7.49 -7.44
N ALA A 410 17.82 8.26 -7.37
CA ALA A 410 18.38 8.74 -6.11
C ALA A 410 17.41 9.64 -5.32
N PHE A 411 16.59 10.47 -5.98
CA PHE A 411 15.51 11.23 -5.31
C PHE A 411 14.36 10.33 -4.85
N LEU A 412 14.00 9.35 -5.67
CA LEU A 412 12.88 8.44 -5.38
C LEU A 412 13.19 7.58 -4.16
N ARG A 413 14.40 7.03 -4.07
CA ARG A 413 14.90 6.30 -2.90
C ARG A 413 15.15 7.22 -1.71
N GLY A 414 15.94 8.28 -1.88
CA GLY A 414 16.31 9.18 -0.79
C GLY A 414 15.13 9.97 -0.21
N GLY A 415 14.08 10.19 -0.98
CA GLY A 415 12.82 10.79 -0.52
C GLY A 415 11.88 9.82 0.21
N THR A 416 11.94 8.52 -0.06
CA THR A 416 11.04 7.50 0.53
C THR A 416 11.65 6.74 1.69
N ARG A 417 12.95 6.46 1.63
CA ARG A 417 13.72 5.73 2.65
C ARG A 417 13.57 6.30 4.07
N PRO A 418 13.61 7.63 4.32
CA PRO A 418 13.45 8.19 5.67
C PRO A 418 12.08 7.94 6.31
N PHE A 419 11.11 7.43 5.55
CA PHE A 419 9.76 7.16 6.01
C PHE A 419 9.38 5.67 5.95
N GLY A 420 10.29 4.80 5.50
CA GLY A 420 9.99 3.37 5.26
C GLY A 420 8.96 3.14 4.16
N LYS A 421 8.97 3.99 3.12
CA LYS A 421 7.97 4.02 2.05
C LYS A 421 8.51 3.51 0.72
N PHE A 422 7.60 3.30 -0.24
CA PHE A 422 7.92 2.67 -1.52
C PHE A 422 8.12 3.68 -2.65
N TRP A 423 8.78 3.26 -3.72
CA TRP A 423 8.94 4.07 -4.92
C TRP A 423 8.84 3.22 -6.18
N GLY A 424 8.74 3.88 -7.33
CA GLY A 424 8.82 3.22 -8.63
C GLY A 424 8.95 4.18 -9.80
N THR A 425 8.90 3.62 -11.00
CA THR A 425 8.96 4.37 -12.26
C THR A 425 7.83 3.91 -13.17
N ALA A 426 7.40 4.79 -14.05
CA ALA A 426 6.72 4.43 -15.27
C ALA A 426 7.66 4.54 -16.47
N ILE A 427 7.15 4.17 -17.64
CA ILE A 427 7.66 4.54 -18.95
C ILE A 427 6.55 5.29 -19.69
N TYR A 428 6.92 6.41 -20.30
CA TYR A 428 6.05 7.24 -21.15
C TYR A 428 6.47 7.16 -22.62
N GLY A 429 5.55 7.54 -23.52
CA GLY A 429 5.78 7.63 -24.96
C GLY A 429 6.90 8.60 -25.38
N GLN A 430 7.33 9.51 -24.50
CA GLN A 430 8.51 10.36 -24.70
C GLN A 430 9.83 9.72 -24.24
N CYS A 431 9.81 8.61 -23.48
CA CYS A 431 11.03 7.90 -23.12
C CYS A 431 11.72 7.36 -24.38
N ASP A 432 13.00 7.65 -24.55
CA ASP A 432 13.83 7.07 -25.62
C ASP A 432 13.76 5.53 -25.55
N THR A 433 13.38 4.88 -26.66
CA THR A 433 13.04 3.43 -26.67
C THR A 433 14.22 2.52 -26.29
N ASN A 434 15.45 2.96 -26.56
CA ASN A 434 16.67 2.24 -26.19
C ASN A 434 17.01 2.37 -24.69
N LEU A 435 16.41 3.32 -23.97
CA LEU A 435 16.64 3.53 -22.53
C LEU A 435 15.63 2.77 -21.67
N ALA A 436 14.41 2.58 -22.17
CA ALA A 436 13.32 1.92 -21.43
C ALA A 436 13.67 0.53 -20.86
N PRO A 437 14.42 -0.36 -21.57
CA PRO A 437 14.84 -1.65 -21.01
C PRO A 437 15.77 -1.52 -19.80
N GLU A 438 16.73 -0.60 -19.81
CA GLU A 438 17.61 -0.37 -18.65
C GLU A 438 16.87 0.35 -17.52
N ALA A 439 15.94 1.27 -17.84
CA ALA A 439 15.10 1.94 -16.85
C ALA A 439 14.32 0.93 -15.99
N VAL A 440 13.61 -0.02 -16.61
CA VAL A 440 12.80 -0.98 -15.85
C VAL A 440 13.63 -1.99 -15.04
N THR A 441 14.78 -2.44 -15.55
CA THR A 441 15.64 -3.40 -14.84
C THR A 441 16.45 -2.73 -13.74
N LEU A 442 17.02 -1.55 -13.98
CA LEU A 442 17.73 -0.78 -12.97
C LEU A 442 16.80 -0.32 -11.85
N ALA A 443 15.57 0.10 -12.17
CA ALA A 443 14.59 0.42 -11.14
C ALA A 443 14.38 -0.78 -10.20
N TYR A 444 14.23 -1.99 -10.75
CA TYR A 444 14.14 -3.21 -9.96
C TYR A 444 15.40 -3.48 -9.12
N ASP A 445 16.59 -3.40 -9.70
CA ASP A 445 17.86 -3.62 -8.98
C ASP A 445 18.04 -2.67 -7.79
N LEU A 446 17.57 -1.42 -7.93
CA LEU A 446 17.67 -0.39 -6.90
C LEU A 446 16.49 -0.40 -5.91
N GLY A 447 15.56 -1.36 -6.01
CA GLY A 447 14.49 -1.58 -5.03
C GLY A 447 13.12 -0.96 -5.37
N ALA A 448 12.85 -0.58 -6.62
CA ALA A 448 11.53 -0.10 -7.04
C ALA A 448 10.44 -1.17 -6.81
N ARG A 449 9.32 -0.75 -6.24
CA ARG A 449 8.11 -1.59 -6.08
C ARG A 449 7.18 -1.51 -7.27
N TYR A 450 7.09 -0.35 -7.92
CA TYR A 450 6.15 -0.10 -9.01
C TYR A 450 6.89 0.06 -10.34
N VAL A 451 6.45 -0.65 -11.39
CA VAL A 451 6.94 -0.47 -12.77
C VAL A 451 5.74 -0.42 -13.71
N TRP A 452 5.32 0.78 -14.11
CA TRP A 452 4.08 0.97 -14.86
C TRP A 452 4.31 1.45 -16.29
N PHE A 453 3.29 1.30 -17.13
CA PHE A 453 3.27 1.86 -18.48
C PHE A 453 2.11 2.83 -18.62
N TRP A 454 2.34 4.00 -19.21
CA TRP A 454 1.27 4.93 -19.52
C TRP A 454 0.64 4.59 -20.87
N THR A 455 -0.69 4.53 -20.90
CA THR A 455 -1.45 3.84 -21.96
C THR A 455 -2.58 4.66 -22.54
N SER A 456 -2.56 5.97 -22.31
CA SER A 456 -3.47 6.95 -22.92
C SER A 456 -2.68 8.20 -23.34
N ASP A 457 -3.34 9.14 -24.01
CA ASP A 457 -2.83 10.50 -24.29
C ASP A 457 -1.67 10.60 -25.32
N HIS A 458 -1.82 11.49 -26.31
CA HIS A 458 -1.07 11.57 -27.58
C HIS A 458 0.40 11.12 -27.54
N ASP A 459 1.34 11.97 -27.11
CA ASP A 459 2.77 11.68 -27.05
C ASP A 459 3.20 10.95 -25.77
N HIS A 460 2.25 10.71 -24.86
CA HIS A 460 2.47 10.04 -23.57
C HIS A 460 2.29 8.52 -23.67
N HIS A 461 1.55 8.03 -24.67
CA HIS A 461 1.18 6.62 -24.81
C HIS A 461 2.37 5.71 -25.18
N VAL A 462 2.54 4.61 -24.42
CA VAL A 462 3.42 3.48 -24.74
C VAL A 462 2.60 2.37 -25.43
N PRO A 463 2.90 2.00 -26.69
CA PRO A 463 2.15 0.99 -27.44
C PRO A 463 2.12 -0.39 -26.76
N TRP A 464 1.00 -1.11 -26.86
CA TRP A 464 0.80 -2.40 -26.20
C TRP A 464 1.89 -3.46 -26.49
N PRO A 465 2.39 -3.62 -27.73
CA PRO A 465 3.51 -4.54 -27.98
C PRO A 465 4.81 -4.13 -27.27
N GLU A 466 5.05 -2.83 -27.09
CA GLU A 466 6.22 -2.29 -26.37
C GLU A 466 6.10 -2.58 -24.86
N GLN A 467 4.92 -2.35 -24.27
CA GLN A 467 4.62 -2.71 -22.87
C GLN A 467 4.91 -4.20 -22.60
N LEU A 468 4.41 -5.09 -23.47
CA LEU A 468 4.61 -6.54 -23.36
C LEU A 468 6.09 -6.93 -23.52
N ALA A 469 6.86 -6.23 -24.35
CA ALA A 469 8.29 -6.48 -24.52
C ALA A 469 9.12 -6.04 -23.30
N LEU A 470 8.78 -4.89 -22.71
CA LEU A 470 9.40 -4.38 -21.48
C LEU A 470 9.06 -5.24 -20.28
N ALA A 471 7.79 -5.64 -20.12
CA ALA A 471 7.36 -6.54 -19.05
C ALA A 471 8.08 -7.90 -19.10
N ARG A 472 8.19 -8.53 -20.29
CA ARG A 472 8.96 -9.78 -20.46
C ARG A 472 10.45 -9.60 -20.18
N THR A 473 10.99 -8.42 -20.46
CA THR A 473 12.40 -8.10 -20.18
C THR A 473 12.64 -8.00 -18.68
N LEU A 474 11.76 -7.29 -17.95
CA LEU A 474 11.77 -7.25 -16.50
C LEU A 474 11.54 -8.64 -15.88
N GLN A 475 10.56 -9.41 -16.35
CA GLN A 475 10.25 -10.76 -15.88
C GLN A 475 11.46 -11.71 -15.99
N ARG A 476 12.19 -11.68 -17.12
CA ARG A 476 13.45 -12.44 -17.27
C ARG A 476 14.55 -11.92 -16.35
N HIS A 477 14.66 -10.60 -16.21
CA HIS A 477 15.68 -9.98 -15.35
C HIS A 477 15.48 -10.33 -13.87
N THR A 478 14.26 -10.28 -13.36
CA THR A 478 13.97 -10.63 -11.95
C THR A 478 14.15 -12.11 -11.65
N ALA A 479 13.91 -12.99 -12.64
CA ALA A 479 14.21 -14.42 -12.52
C ALA A 479 15.71 -14.71 -12.48
N ALA A 480 16.53 -13.91 -13.16
CA ALA A 480 18.00 -14.03 -13.17
C ALA A 480 18.68 -13.33 -11.98
N HIS A 481 18.07 -12.27 -11.43
CA HIS A 481 18.65 -11.41 -10.40
C HIS A 481 17.71 -11.27 -9.18
N PRO A 482 17.43 -12.34 -8.43
CA PRO A 482 16.56 -12.26 -7.26
C PRO A 482 17.11 -11.29 -6.20
N ARG A 483 16.32 -10.28 -5.83
CA ARG A 483 16.66 -9.28 -4.80
C ARG A 483 16.10 -9.63 -3.40
N PRO A 484 16.69 -9.12 -2.31
CA PRO A 484 16.09 -9.16 -0.96
C PRO A 484 14.73 -8.45 -0.91
N SER A 485 13.88 -8.83 0.06
CA SER A 485 12.54 -8.27 0.20
C SER A 485 12.54 -6.75 0.42
N VAL A 486 11.68 -6.02 -0.30
CA VAL A 486 11.47 -4.57 -0.12
C VAL A 486 10.70 -4.22 1.15
N PHE A 487 10.14 -5.22 1.85
CA PHE A 487 9.60 -5.09 3.20
C PHE A 487 10.64 -5.42 4.28
N GLY A 488 11.85 -5.86 3.89
CA GLY A 488 12.97 -6.09 4.80
C GLY A 488 13.75 -4.81 5.14
N PRO A 489 14.77 -4.89 6.01
CA PRO A 489 15.66 -3.77 6.28
C PRO A 489 16.37 -3.29 5.01
N PRO A 490 16.35 -1.98 4.68
CA PRO A 490 16.96 -1.48 3.45
C PRO A 490 18.48 -1.59 3.49
N PRO A 491 19.15 -1.94 2.38
CA PRO A 491 20.60 -2.14 2.34
C PRO A 491 21.35 -0.84 2.66
N VAL A 492 22.52 -0.96 3.31
CA VAL A 492 23.42 0.19 3.52
C VAL A 492 24.00 0.63 2.17
N LEU A 493 23.85 1.91 1.83
CA LEU A 493 24.35 2.50 0.59
C LEU A 493 25.65 3.27 0.83
N ASP A 494 26.32 3.71 -0.23
CA ASP A 494 27.61 4.38 -0.11
C ASP A 494 27.44 5.83 0.37
N THR A 495 26.62 6.63 -0.31
CA THR A 495 26.52 8.08 -0.04
C THR A 495 25.08 8.58 0.05
N ALA A 496 24.78 9.37 1.08
CA ALA A 496 23.62 10.29 1.07
C ALA A 496 24.09 11.70 0.67
N ILE A 497 23.54 12.25 -0.41
CA ILE A 497 23.63 13.66 -0.75
C ILE A 497 22.44 14.36 -0.11
N VAL A 498 22.70 15.32 0.78
CA VAL A 498 21.67 15.92 1.64
C VAL A 498 21.54 17.41 1.33
N ILE A 499 20.35 17.86 0.96
CA ILE A 499 20.05 19.27 0.69
C ILE A 499 19.33 19.94 1.88
N PRO A 500 19.33 21.27 1.99
CA PRO A 500 18.61 21.97 3.06
C PRO A 500 17.09 21.77 2.92
N ASN A 501 16.41 21.62 4.05
CA ASN A 501 14.95 21.56 4.09
C ASN A 501 14.31 22.83 3.55
N GLY A 502 13.25 22.66 2.76
CA GLY A 502 12.60 23.72 2.02
C GLY A 502 13.16 23.95 0.61
N TYR A 503 14.20 23.22 0.17
CA TYR A 503 14.73 23.28 -1.20
C TYR A 503 14.38 22.04 -2.04
N PHE A 504 14.62 22.15 -3.34
CA PHE A 504 14.51 21.12 -4.37
C PHE A 504 15.77 21.17 -5.25
N LEU A 505 16.05 20.12 -6.03
CA LEU A 505 17.13 20.12 -7.02
C LEU A 505 16.59 19.89 -8.43
N SER A 506 15.60 20.69 -8.79
CA SER A 506 14.90 20.53 -10.06
C SER A 506 15.81 20.83 -11.24
N LEU A 507 15.90 19.87 -12.16
CA LEU A 507 16.46 20.08 -13.50
C LEU A 507 15.47 20.79 -14.44
N ASP A 508 14.23 21.01 -14.00
CA ASP A 508 13.25 21.86 -14.69
C ASP A 508 13.36 23.32 -14.24
N ASN A 509 12.66 24.21 -14.95
CA ASN A 509 12.73 25.64 -14.66
C ASN A 509 11.70 26.04 -13.61
N LEU A 510 12.11 26.20 -12.35
CA LEU A 510 11.24 26.62 -11.22
C LEU A 510 10.77 28.09 -11.26
N TRP A 511 10.56 28.68 -12.45
CA TRP A 511 10.24 30.12 -12.63
C TRP A 511 8.89 30.56 -12.03
N TRP A 512 8.06 29.61 -11.61
CA TRP A 512 6.83 29.85 -10.84
C TRP A 512 7.09 30.15 -9.35
N VAL A 513 8.31 29.94 -8.84
CA VAL A 513 8.72 30.37 -7.49
C VAL A 513 9.23 31.81 -7.57
N ARG A 514 8.45 32.79 -7.09
CA ARG A 514 8.70 34.22 -7.35
C ARG A 514 10.01 34.79 -6.81
N VAL A 515 10.68 34.12 -5.86
CA VAL A 515 12.02 34.54 -5.41
C VAL A 515 13.10 34.24 -6.46
N LEU A 516 12.83 33.40 -7.46
CA LEU A 516 13.68 33.23 -8.63
C LEU A 516 13.36 34.28 -9.70
N ASP A 517 14.37 35.04 -10.12
CA ASP A 517 14.29 35.91 -11.31
C ASP A 517 14.73 35.16 -12.58
N LYS A 518 14.15 35.52 -13.72
CA LYS A 518 14.39 34.83 -15.00
C LYS A 518 15.83 35.01 -15.49
N GLU A 519 16.44 36.13 -15.13
CA GLU A 519 17.82 36.49 -15.44
C GLU A 519 18.84 35.83 -14.51
N GLY A 520 18.39 35.21 -13.41
CA GLY A 520 19.22 34.54 -12.42
C GLY A 520 20.16 35.45 -11.62
N LYS A 521 19.84 36.75 -11.55
CA LYS A 521 20.70 37.81 -10.99
C LYS A 521 20.45 38.12 -9.53
N ASN A 522 19.26 37.84 -9.01
CA ASN A 522 18.95 38.14 -7.61
C ASN A 522 19.64 37.14 -6.65
N GLU A 523 19.79 37.51 -5.38
CA GLU A 523 20.56 36.72 -4.42
C GLU A 523 19.99 35.30 -4.20
N ALA A 524 18.67 35.11 -4.24
CA ALA A 524 18.07 33.78 -4.10
C ALA A 524 18.32 32.89 -5.32
N SER A 525 18.26 33.46 -6.53
CA SER A 525 18.65 32.76 -7.77
C SER A 525 20.12 32.37 -7.76
N GLN A 526 21.00 33.25 -7.27
CA GLN A 526 22.42 32.94 -7.14
C GLN A 526 22.67 31.84 -6.10
N ASN A 527 22.01 31.90 -4.92
CA ASN A 527 22.05 30.83 -3.92
C ASN A 527 21.56 29.49 -4.47
N TYR A 528 20.42 29.47 -5.17
CA TYR A 528 19.90 28.26 -5.82
C TYR A 528 20.88 27.70 -6.85
N ARG A 529 21.51 28.56 -7.66
CA ARG A 529 22.54 28.12 -8.62
C ARG A 529 23.77 27.54 -7.92
N ARG A 530 24.24 28.15 -6.83
CA ARG A 530 25.34 27.61 -6.00
C ARG A 530 24.97 26.23 -5.42
N LEU A 531 23.75 26.07 -4.90
CA LEU A 531 23.23 24.81 -4.38
C LEU A 531 23.22 23.73 -5.47
N MET A 532 22.63 24.02 -6.65
CA MET A 532 22.59 23.10 -7.79
C MET A 532 23.98 22.67 -8.26
N GLN A 533 24.92 23.62 -8.37
CA GLN A 533 26.30 23.33 -8.77
C GLN A 533 27.03 22.43 -7.78
N ARG A 534 26.84 22.64 -6.47
CA ARG A 534 27.42 21.80 -5.41
C ARG A 534 26.80 20.41 -5.38
N ALA A 535 25.48 20.31 -5.53
CA ALA A 535 24.79 19.03 -5.59
C ALA A 535 25.17 18.20 -6.82
N LEU A 536 25.19 18.80 -8.01
CA LEU A 536 25.62 18.13 -9.25
C LEU A 536 27.10 17.72 -9.20
N ARG A 537 27.97 18.49 -8.54
CA ARG A 537 29.35 18.06 -8.26
C ARG A 537 29.38 16.80 -7.38
N ALA A 538 28.62 16.77 -6.28
CA ALA A 538 28.54 15.59 -5.42
C ALA A 538 27.98 14.35 -6.15
N VAL A 539 27.03 14.54 -7.07
CA VAL A 539 26.52 13.50 -7.96
C VAL A 539 27.62 12.99 -8.91
N HIS A 540 28.32 13.89 -9.61
CA HIS A 540 29.43 13.51 -10.50
C HIS A 540 30.55 12.80 -9.74
N GLU A 541 30.91 13.23 -8.53
CA GLU A 541 31.86 12.53 -7.66
C GLU A 541 31.39 11.11 -7.30
N CYS A 542 30.08 10.86 -7.18
CA CYS A 542 29.56 9.51 -6.95
C CYS A 542 29.64 8.67 -8.24
N PHE A 543 29.30 9.24 -9.40
CA PHE A 543 29.43 8.57 -10.70
C PHE A 543 30.89 8.18 -11.00
N ASP A 544 31.83 9.12 -10.83
CA ASP A 544 33.26 8.93 -11.11
C ASP A 544 33.90 7.86 -10.20
N ARG A 545 33.27 7.57 -9.05
CA ARG A 545 33.66 6.50 -8.09
C ARG A 545 32.80 5.24 -8.19
N GLN A 546 31.77 5.24 -9.04
CA GLN A 546 30.78 4.15 -9.15
C GLN A 546 30.04 3.85 -7.82
N GLU A 547 29.87 4.87 -6.97
CA GLU A 547 29.17 4.76 -5.67
C GLU A 547 27.64 4.71 -5.85
N ASN A 548 26.95 3.91 -5.04
CA ASN A 548 25.49 4.00 -4.94
C ASN A 548 25.09 5.14 -3.99
N PHE A 549 24.33 6.11 -4.51
CA PHE A 549 23.91 7.28 -3.73
C PHE A 549 22.39 7.50 -3.72
N ASP A 550 21.92 8.17 -2.68
CA ASP A 550 20.57 8.73 -2.58
C ASP A 550 20.64 10.26 -2.43
N ILE A 551 19.59 10.95 -2.86
CA ILE A 551 19.42 12.40 -2.65
C ILE A 551 18.24 12.59 -1.69
N THR A 552 18.50 13.22 -0.54
CA THR A 552 17.53 13.39 0.56
C THR A 552 17.61 14.79 1.18
N VAL A 553 16.73 15.08 2.14
CA VAL A 553 16.52 16.42 2.70
C VAL A 553 16.86 16.46 4.19
N ASP A 554 17.52 17.52 4.63
CA ASP A 554 17.92 17.76 6.02
C ASP A 554 16.77 18.31 6.88
N ASP A 555 15.78 17.47 7.22
CA ASP A 555 14.65 17.87 8.08
C ASP A 555 14.94 17.78 9.59
N GLY A 556 16.21 17.62 9.96
CA GLY A 556 16.69 17.53 11.35
C GLY A 556 16.68 16.12 11.94
N ARG A 557 16.21 15.10 11.22
CA ARG A 557 16.34 13.69 11.63
C ARG A 557 17.75 13.15 11.39
N GLU A 558 18.12 12.10 12.14
CA GLU A 558 19.36 11.38 11.92
C GLU A 558 19.34 10.66 10.57
N ILE A 559 20.44 10.77 9.81
CA ILE A 559 20.58 10.19 8.47
C ILE A 559 21.37 8.88 8.60
N THR A 560 20.63 7.77 8.68
CA THR A 560 21.18 6.42 8.90
C THR A 560 21.16 5.56 7.63
N GLY A 561 21.99 4.52 7.58
CA GLY A 561 22.01 3.55 6.47
C GLY A 561 22.89 3.93 5.28
N TYR A 562 23.86 4.83 5.48
CA TYR A 562 24.84 5.26 4.49
C TYR A 562 26.26 5.19 5.07
N ARG A 563 27.27 4.91 4.24
CA ARG A 563 28.69 4.93 4.64
C ARG A 563 29.24 6.37 4.73
N ARG A 564 28.71 7.28 3.90
CA ARG A 564 29.10 8.69 3.81
C ARG A 564 27.86 9.58 3.73
N VAL A 565 27.93 10.75 4.35
CA VAL A 565 26.90 11.79 4.24
C VAL A 565 27.55 13.07 3.73
N VAL A 566 27.09 13.57 2.59
CA VAL A 566 27.56 14.80 1.95
C VAL A 566 26.45 15.85 2.08
N ARG A 567 26.64 16.82 2.98
CA ARG A 567 25.68 17.92 3.18
C ARG A 567 26.00 19.06 2.22
N VAL A 568 25.02 19.40 1.38
CA VAL A 568 25.09 20.51 0.42
C VAL A 568 24.41 21.73 1.05
N ARG A 569 25.07 22.88 1.02
CA ARG A 569 24.59 24.15 1.61
C ARG A 569 24.57 25.28 0.60
N ASP A 570 23.63 26.19 0.77
CA ASP A 570 23.49 27.44 0.01
C ASP A 570 24.36 28.57 0.59
N GLY A 571 24.37 28.74 1.91
CA GLY A 571 24.98 29.87 2.64
C GLY A 571 26.46 29.79 3.02
N GLU A 572 27.29 29.09 2.24
CA GLU A 572 28.77 29.12 2.31
C GLU A 572 29.35 29.65 1.00
#